data_AF-A0A7Z7VNU2-F1
#
_entry.id   AF-A0A7Z7VNU2-F1
#
_cell.length_a   1.000
_cell.length_b   1.000
_cell.length_c   1.000
_cell.angle_alpha   90.00
_cell.angle_beta   90.00
_cell.angle_gamma   90.00
#
_symmetry.space_group_name_H-M   'P 1'
#
loop_
_entity.id
_entity.type
_entity.pdbx_description
1 polymer ?
#
loop_
_entity_poly.entity_id
_entity_poly.type
_entity_poly.pdbx_seq_one_letter_code
_entity_poly.pdbx_strand_id
1 'polypeptide(L)'
;MNKNLHKARTLDGYRVKRENLALGELYYFPSPFAGQSRYRCTELNERRAVFVLPTGEPKWDSHVIEFDVPDLSDDELALLPSIVRNFADLSISQNPQVSIARKADELGYVNIMSFTQIHWTLDGLAMYKKRNTTEVSH
;
A
#
# COMPACT_ATOMS: atom_id res chain seq x y z
N MET A 1 -20.20 -3.21 -8.74
CA MET A 1 -19.87 -2.12 -7.79
C MET A 1 -18.36 -1.94 -7.85
N ASN A 2 -17.90 -0.87 -8.51
CA ASN A 2 -16.50 -0.70 -8.92
C ASN A 2 -15.66 -0.28 -7.71
N LYS A 3 -15.08 -1.27 -7.01
CA LYS A 3 -14.48 -1.05 -5.68
C LYS A 3 -13.16 -0.29 -5.73
N ASN A 4 -12.38 -0.33 -6.80
CA ASN A 4 -10.95 -0.03 -6.66
C ASN A 4 -10.59 1.44 -6.86
N LEU A 5 -10.24 2.12 -5.75
CA LEU A 5 -9.39 3.32 -5.62
C LEU A 5 -9.03 3.58 -4.13
N HIS A 6 -8.82 2.51 -3.36
CA HIS A 6 -8.92 2.54 -1.88
C HIS A 6 -7.82 3.30 -1.14
N LYS A 7 -6.69 3.55 -1.81
CA LYS A 7 -5.55 4.28 -1.23
C LYS A 7 -5.43 5.73 -1.71
N ALA A 8 -6.05 6.06 -2.84
CA ALA A 8 -6.02 7.41 -3.39
C ALA A 8 -7.02 8.29 -2.63
N ARG A 9 -6.60 9.52 -2.29
CA ARG A 9 -7.50 10.55 -1.75
C ARG A 9 -7.47 11.79 -2.62
N THR A 10 -8.61 12.47 -2.73
CA THR A 10 -8.67 13.82 -3.30
C THR A 10 -7.89 14.79 -2.40
N LEU A 11 -7.61 15.99 -2.89
CA LEU A 11 -6.91 17.00 -2.08
C LEU A 11 -7.71 17.41 -0.83
N ASP A 12 -9.03 17.28 -0.87
CA ASP A 12 -9.95 17.50 0.26
C ASP A 12 -10.02 16.29 1.22
N GLY A 13 -9.25 15.22 0.97
CA GLY A 13 -9.13 14.07 1.85
C GLY A 13 -10.17 12.97 1.66
N TYR A 14 -11.08 13.10 0.69
CA TYR A 14 -12.08 12.08 0.38
C TYR A 14 -11.48 10.93 -0.44
N ARG A 15 -12.06 9.73 -0.29
CA ARG A 15 -11.68 8.59 -1.14
C ARG A 15 -11.99 8.90 -2.60
N VAL A 16 -11.03 8.65 -3.47
CA VAL A 16 -11.23 8.86 -4.91
C VAL A 16 -12.18 7.78 -5.44
N LYS A 17 -13.08 8.19 -6.33
CA LYS A 17 -13.90 7.29 -7.14
C LYS A 17 -13.47 7.44 -8.59
N ARG A 18 -13.75 6.42 -9.43
CA ARG A 18 -13.38 6.44 -10.85
C ARG A 18 -13.94 7.67 -11.58
N GLU A 19 -15.17 8.05 -11.25
CA GLU A 19 -15.85 9.24 -11.77
C GLU A 19 -15.19 10.58 -11.37
N ASN A 20 -14.35 10.57 -10.31
CA ASN A 20 -13.62 11.75 -9.83
C ASN A 20 -12.20 11.85 -10.41
N LEU A 21 -11.81 10.91 -11.28
CA LEU A 21 -10.50 10.91 -11.92
C LEU A 21 -10.48 11.83 -13.13
N ALA A 22 -9.45 12.67 -13.20
CA ALA A 22 -9.19 13.51 -14.35
C ALA A 22 -7.68 13.57 -14.65
N LEU A 23 -7.36 13.64 -15.94
CA LEU A 23 -5.98 13.82 -16.40
C LEU A 23 -5.45 15.18 -15.92
N GLY A 24 -4.22 15.19 -15.42
CA GLY A 24 -3.55 16.39 -14.92
C GLY A 24 -3.86 16.74 -13.46
N GLU A 25 -4.90 16.14 -12.86
CA GLU A 25 -5.27 16.38 -11.47
C GLU A 25 -4.32 15.72 -10.47
N LEU A 26 -4.27 16.29 -9.27
CA LEU A 26 -3.45 15.83 -8.15
C LEU A 26 -4.27 15.03 -7.13
N TYR A 27 -3.68 13.94 -6.66
CA TYR A 27 -4.26 13.06 -5.66
C TYR A 27 -3.21 12.68 -4.62
N TYR A 28 -3.64 12.42 -3.39
CA TYR A 28 -2.78 11.88 -2.36
C TYR A 28 -2.74 10.35 -2.44
N PHE A 29 -1.53 9.82 -2.42
CA PHE A 29 -1.28 8.39 -2.25
C PHE A 29 -0.35 8.16 -1.06
N PRO A 30 -0.40 6.98 -0.43
CA PRO A 30 0.58 6.58 0.55
C PRO A 30 1.98 6.59 -0.07
N SER A 31 2.91 7.31 0.55
CA SER A 31 4.31 7.34 0.12
C SER A 31 5.16 6.51 1.08
N PRO A 32 6.10 5.69 0.57
CA PRO A 32 7.01 4.93 1.43
C PRO A 32 7.94 5.83 2.27
N PHE A 33 8.11 7.10 1.92
CA PHE A 33 9.03 8.02 2.61
C PHE A 33 8.35 9.07 3.49
N ALA A 34 7.15 9.51 3.11
CA ALA A 34 6.50 10.67 3.72
C ALA A 34 5.11 10.37 4.31
N GLY A 35 4.72 9.09 4.38
CA GLY A 35 3.37 8.69 4.79
C GLY A 35 2.34 8.92 3.69
N GLN A 36 2.25 10.15 3.15
CA GLN A 36 1.49 10.47 1.94
C GLN A 36 2.22 11.49 1.05
N SER A 37 2.13 11.31 -0.26
CA SER A 37 2.64 12.25 -1.27
C SER A 37 1.57 12.58 -2.30
N ARG A 38 1.73 13.73 -2.96
CA ARG A 38 0.86 14.15 -4.07
C ARG A 38 1.38 13.52 -5.36
N TYR A 39 0.50 12.93 -6.14
CA TYR A 39 0.79 12.37 -7.46
C TYR A 39 -0.19 12.96 -8.48
N ARG A 40 0.32 13.22 -9.68
CA ARG A 40 -0.46 13.70 -10.82
C ARG A 40 -0.95 12.53 -11.67
N CYS A 41 -2.22 12.51 -12.02
CA CYS A 41 -2.74 11.57 -13.02
C CYS A 41 -2.20 11.93 -14.41
N THR A 42 -1.43 11.04 -15.02
CA THR A 42 -0.82 11.24 -16.35
C THR A 42 -1.41 10.33 -17.42
N GLU A 43 -2.06 9.25 -17.03
CA GLU A 43 -2.80 8.37 -17.94
C GLU A 43 -4.14 8.04 -17.30
N LEU A 44 -5.21 8.10 -18.09
CA LEU A 44 -6.56 7.72 -17.69
C LEU A 44 -7.28 7.18 -18.92
N ASN A 45 -7.68 5.92 -18.87
CA ASN A 45 -8.44 5.27 -19.93
C ASN A 45 -9.50 4.33 -19.33
N GLU A 46 -10.15 3.52 -20.16
CA GLU A 46 -11.20 2.60 -19.71
C GLU A 46 -10.69 1.46 -18.81
N ARG A 47 -9.40 1.17 -18.83
CA ARG A 47 -8.80 0.03 -18.12
C ARG A 47 -8.01 0.42 -16.90
N ARG A 48 -7.39 1.61 -16.88
CA ARG A 48 -6.51 2.02 -15.79
C ARG A 48 -6.33 3.52 -15.68
N ALA A 49 -5.76 3.92 -14.55
CA ALA A 49 -5.15 5.22 -14.33
C ALA A 49 -3.70 5.09 -13.83
N VAL A 50 -2.83 5.99 -14.29
CA VAL A 50 -1.42 6.06 -13.88
C VAL A 50 -1.14 7.41 -13.23
N PHE A 51 -0.48 7.38 -12.08
CA PHE A 51 -0.14 8.54 -11.27
C PHE A 51 1.36 8.60 -11.01
N VAL A 52 1.96 9.77 -11.19
CA VAL A 52 3.41 9.99 -11.02
C VAL A 52 3.67 11.21 -10.15
N LEU A 53 4.86 11.30 -9.57
CA LEU A 53 5.26 12.49 -8.82
C LEU A 53 5.24 13.75 -9.72
N PRO A 54 4.71 14.89 -9.23
CA PRO A 54 4.60 16.13 -10.00
C PRO A 54 5.95 16.70 -10.46
N THR A 55 7.04 16.34 -9.77
CA THR A 55 8.40 16.83 -10.02
C THR A 55 9.07 16.15 -11.22
N GLY A 56 8.49 15.07 -11.76
CA GLY A 56 9.08 14.33 -12.90
C GLY A 56 10.31 13.48 -12.54
N GLU A 57 10.78 13.53 -11.30
CA GLU A 57 11.84 12.70 -10.74
C GLU A 57 11.26 11.42 -10.11
N PRO A 58 12.05 10.34 -10.07
CA PRO A 58 12.07 9.37 -11.13
C PRO A 58 10.84 8.45 -11.07
N LYS A 59 10.41 7.95 -12.25
CA LYS A 59 9.20 7.12 -12.46
C LYS A 59 9.10 5.83 -11.62
N TRP A 60 10.11 5.49 -10.82
CA TRP A 60 10.07 4.31 -9.94
C TRP A 60 9.01 4.44 -8.84
N ASP A 61 8.61 5.66 -8.48
CA ASP A 61 7.49 5.92 -7.57
C ASP A 61 6.26 6.34 -8.40
N SER A 62 5.62 5.36 -9.02
CA SER A 62 4.36 5.54 -9.75
C SER A 62 3.29 4.60 -9.22
N HIS A 63 2.06 5.08 -9.17
CA HIS A 63 0.91 4.27 -8.83
C HIS A 63 0.15 3.95 -10.12
N VAL A 64 -0.10 2.66 -10.34
CA VAL A 64 -0.98 2.19 -11.40
C VAL A 64 -2.21 1.60 -10.74
N ILE A 65 -3.38 2.03 -11.19
CA ILE A 65 -4.66 1.54 -10.70
C ILE A 65 -5.40 0.96 -11.87
N GLU A 66 -5.58 -0.34 -11.86
CA GLU A 66 -6.40 -1.04 -12.85
C GLU A 66 -7.86 -1.03 -12.41
N PHE A 67 -8.74 -0.77 -13.36
CA PHE A 67 -10.18 -0.81 -13.18
C PHE A 67 -10.72 -2.22 -13.43
N ASP A 68 -11.84 -2.53 -12.79
CA ASP A 68 -12.55 -3.79 -12.98
C ASP A 68 -11.71 -5.06 -12.68
N VAL A 69 -10.64 -4.92 -11.88
CA VAL A 69 -9.84 -6.05 -11.38
C VAL A 69 -10.72 -6.94 -10.49
N PRO A 70 -10.74 -8.26 -10.72
CA PRO A 70 -11.46 -9.19 -9.87
C PRO A 70 -11.03 -9.05 -8.40
N ASP A 71 -12.01 -9.03 -7.52
CA ASP A 71 -11.80 -9.01 -6.07
C ASP A 71 -11.03 -10.27 -5.61
N LEU A 72 -10.64 -10.31 -4.34
CA LEU A 72 -10.14 -11.55 -3.73
C LEU A 72 -11.28 -12.57 -3.63
N SER A 73 -10.98 -13.86 -3.85
CA SER A 73 -11.95 -14.93 -3.58
C SER A 73 -12.20 -15.06 -2.08
N ASP A 74 -13.29 -15.72 -1.69
CA ASP A 74 -13.60 -15.96 -0.28
C ASP A 74 -12.47 -16.73 0.44
N ASP A 75 -11.85 -17.69 -0.25
CA ASP A 75 -10.69 -18.43 0.25
C ASP A 75 -9.46 -17.52 0.42
N GLU A 76 -9.20 -16.63 -0.54
CA GLU A 76 -8.10 -15.65 -0.45
C GLU A 76 -8.32 -14.67 0.71
N LEU A 77 -9.56 -14.21 0.92
CA LEU A 77 -9.95 -13.34 2.02
C LEU A 77 -9.78 -14.03 3.38
N ALA A 78 -10.17 -15.31 3.48
CA ALA A 78 -10.02 -16.10 4.71
C ALA A 78 -8.55 -16.30 5.10
N LEU A 79 -7.64 -16.37 4.12
CA LEU A 79 -6.20 -16.51 4.33
C LEU A 79 -5.51 -15.19 4.68
N LEU A 80 -6.10 -14.05 4.33
CA LEU A 80 -5.44 -12.74 4.48
C LEU A 80 -4.92 -12.44 5.90
N PRO A 81 -5.65 -12.75 7.01
CA PRO A 81 -5.14 -12.50 8.36
C PRO A 81 -3.91 -13.32 8.75
N SER A 82 -3.74 -14.53 8.21
CA SER A 82 -2.54 -15.35 8.49
C SER A 82 -1.37 -14.87 7.64
N ILE A 83 -1.63 -14.52 6.37
CA ILE A 83 -0.63 -13.98 5.44
C ILE A 83 -0.03 -12.67 5.97
N VAL A 84 -0.86 -11.73 6.43
CA VAL A 84 -0.38 -10.43 6.95
C VAL A 84 0.46 -10.62 8.21
N ARG A 85 0.05 -11.50 9.13
CA ARG A 85 0.78 -11.75 10.38
C ARG A 85 2.16 -12.36 10.14
N ASN A 86 2.29 -13.19 9.11
CA ASN A 86 3.53 -13.88 8.78
C ASN A 86 4.27 -13.24 7.60
N PHE A 87 3.86 -12.04 7.15
CA PHE A 87 4.37 -11.47 5.90
C PHE A 87 5.89 -11.27 5.89
N ALA A 88 6.49 -11.00 7.05
CA ALA A 88 7.95 -10.89 7.23
C ALA A 88 8.68 -12.21 6.92
N ASP A 89 8.07 -13.36 7.23
CA ASP A 89 8.62 -14.70 6.99
C ASP A 89 8.31 -15.21 5.57
N LEU A 90 7.30 -14.62 4.92
CA LEU A 90 6.87 -14.96 3.55
C LEU A 90 7.70 -14.27 2.46
N SER A 91 8.68 -13.42 2.81
CA SER A 91 9.46 -12.60 1.88
C SER A 91 10.39 -13.37 0.94
N ILE A 92 10.33 -14.71 0.93
CA ILE A 92 10.96 -15.56 -0.07
C ILE A 92 10.13 -15.47 -1.35
N SER A 93 10.72 -14.98 -2.43
CA SER A 93 10.10 -14.56 -3.70
C SER A 93 9.24 -15.61 -4.44
N GLN A 94 9.03 -16.79 -3.87
CA GLN A 94 8.30 -17.91 -4.46
C GLN A 94 7.04 -18.34 -3.69
N ASN A 95 6.66 -17.66 -2.59
CA ASN A 95 5.44 -18.04 -1.88
C ASN A 95 4.18 -17.48 -2.58
N PRO A 96 3.23 -18.33 -3.02
CA PRO A 96 1.97 -17.88 -3.63
C PRO A 96 1.14 -16.94 -2.74
N GLN A 97 1.38 -16.93 -1.43
CA GLN A 97 0.71 -16.02 -0.51
C GLN A 97 1.18 -14.55 -0.67
N VAL A 98 2.37 -14.33 -1.22
CA VAL A 98 2.89 -12.98 -1.50
C VAL A 98 2.07 -12.30 -2.59
N SER A 99 1.59 -13.03 -3.61
CA SER A 99 0.73 -12.45 -4.64
C SER A 99 -0.66 -12.10 -4.10
N ILE A 100 -1.23 -12.92 -3.22
CA ILE A 100 -2.49 -12.61 -2.52
C ILE A 100 -2.32 -11.35 -1.68
N ALA A 101 -1.23 -11.24 -0.93
CA ALA A 101 -0.95 -10.06 -0.12
C ALA A 101 -0.80 -8.79 -1.00
N ARG A 102 -0.04 -8.86 -2.08
CA ARG A 102 0.15 -7.74 -3.02
C ARG A 102 -1.16 -7.31 -3.67
N LYS A 103 -1.96 -8.28 -4.15
CA LYS A 103 -3.31 -8.02 -4.66
C LYS A 103 -4.19 -7.38 -3.58
N ALA A 104 -4.14 -7.87 -2.34
CA ALA A 104 -4.88 -7.28 -1.22
C ALA A 104 -4.43 -5.85 -0.88
N ASP A 105 -3.14 -5.56 -1.04
CA ASP A 105 -2.56 -4.23 -0.86
C ASP A 105 -3.01 -3.25 -1.95
N GLU A 106 -2.99 -3.69 -3.22
CA GLU A 106 -3.48 -2.94 -4.38
C GLU A 106 -4.99 -2.68 -4.27
N LEU A 107 -5.75 -3.67 -3.80
CA LEU A 107 -7.17 -3.58 -3.49
C LEU A 107 -7.43 -2.87 -2.14
N GLY A 108 -6.41 -2.41 -1.43
CA GLY A 108 -6.53 -1.62 -0.19
C GLY A 108 -7.17 -2.33 1.01
N TYR A 109 -7.24 -3.66 1.01
CA TYR A 109 -7.63 -4.44 2.18
C TYR A 109 -6.56 -4.39 3.28
N VAL A 110 -5.30 -4.24 2.89
CA VAL A 110 -4.14 -4.18 3.79
C VAL A 110 -3.17 -3.10 3.34
N ASN A 111 -2.23 -2.73 4.22
CA ASN A 111 -1.09 -1.90 3.85
C ASN A 111 0.19 -2.67 4.17
N ILE A 112 0.85 -3.19 3.14
CA ILE A 112 2.11 -3.92 3.27
C ILE A 112 3.23 -2.90 3.40
N MET A 113 3.83 -2.85 4.59
CA MET A 113 5.09 -2.15 4.78
C MET A 113 6.21 -2.90 4.07
N SER A 114 7.20 -2.18 3.54
CA SER A 114 8.34 -2.84 2.92
C SER A 114 9.06 -3.72 3.94
N PHE A 115 9.72 -4.80 3.48
CA PHE A 115 10.50 -5.68 4.34
C PHE A 115 11.49 -4.89 5.23
N THR A 116 12.13 -3.88 4.65
CA THR A 116 13.03 -2.95 5.35
C THR A 116 12.32 -2.17 6.46
N GLN A 117 11.11 -1.66 6.21
CA GLN A 117 10.33 -0.94 7.23
C GLN A 117 9.85 -1.86 8.35
N ILE A 118 9.47 -3.10 8.03
CA ILE A 118 9.11 -4.11 9.02
C ILE A 118 10.33 -4.42 9.91
N HIS A 119 11.49 -4.66 9.30
CA HIS A 119 12.73 -4.94 10.03
C HIS A 119 13.12 -3.80 10.98
N TRP A 120 13.14 -2.55 10.50
CA TRP A 120 13.41 -1.39 11.35
C TRP A 120 12.41 -1.20 12.49
N THR A 121 11.14 -1.51 12.25
CA THR A 121 10.10 -1.46 13.29
C THR A 121 10.34 -2.53 14.35
N LEU A 122 10.67 -3.75 13.94
CA LEU A 122 10.99 -4.86 14.85
C LEU A 122 12.24 -4.56 15.68
N ASP A 123 13.30 -4.03 15.05
CA ASP A 123 14.53 -3.60 15.75
C ASP A 123 14.23 -2.50 16.78
N GLY A 124 13.45 -1.49 16.39
CA GLY A 124 13.01 -0.41 17.29
C GLY A 124 12.21 -0.95 18.49
N LEU A 125 11.30 -1.89 18.27
CA LEU A 125 10.53 -2.54 19.34
C LEU A 125 11.43 -3.37 20.26
N ALA A 126 12.42 -4.09 19.71
CA ALA A 126 13.39 -4.84 20.50
C ALA A 126 14.23 -3.91 21.40
N MET A 127 14.68 -2.77 20.86
CA MET A 127 15.41 -1.75 21.62
C MET A 127 14.55 -1.12 22.72
N TYR A 128 13.29 -0.79 22.44
CA TYR A 128 12.36 -0.24 23.43
C TYR A 128 12.10 -1.23 24.57
N LYS A 129 11.84 -2.51 24.26
CA LYS A 129 11.68 -3.55 25.28
C LYS A 129 12.94 -3.64 26.13
N LYS A 130 14.13 -3.71 25.53
CA LYS A 130 15.40 -3.78 26.27
C LYS A 130 15.59 -2.60 27.22
N ARG A 131 15.22 -1.38 26.82
CA ARG A 131 15.28 -0.19 27.69
C ARG A 131 14.30 -0.28 28.86
N ASN A 132 13.05 -0.67 28.61
CA ASN A 132 12.03 -0.74 29.67
C ASN A 132 12.16 -1.96 30.59
N THR A 133 12.86 -3.04 30.19
CA THR A 133 13.19 -4.12 31.13
C THR A 133 14.33 -3.74 32.08
N THR A 134 15.18 -2.78 31.69
CA THR A 134 16.32 -2.33 32.51
C THR A 134 15.88 -1.34 33.60
N GLU A 135 14.80 -0.57 33.38
CA GLU A 135 14.27 0.37 34.39
C GLU A 135 13.46 -0.28 35.52
N VAL A 136 13.10 -1.57 35.41
CA VAL A 136 12.35 -2.31 36.46
C VAL A 136 13.30 -3.09 37.39
N SER A 137 14.62 -2.98 37.20
CA SER A 137 15.63 -3.66 37.99
C SER A 137 16.51 -2.67 38.78
N HIS A 138 15.88 -1.80 39.58
CA HIS A 138 16.56 -1.03 40.62
C HIS A 138 15.67 -0.86 41.85
#